data_AF-A0A1F3XDV6-F1
#
_entry.id   AF-A0A1F3XDV6-F1
#
_cell.length_a   1.000
_cell.length_b   1.000
_cell.length_c   1.000
_cell.angle_alpha   90.00
_cell.angle_beta   90.00
_cell.angle_gamma   90.00
#
_symmetry.space_group_name_H-M   'P 1'
#
loop_
_entity.id
_entity.type
_entity.pdbx_description
1 polymer ?
#
loop_
_entity_poly.entity_id
_entity_poly.type
_entity_poly.pdbx_seq_one_letter_code
_entity_poly.pdbx_strand_id
1 'polypeptide(L)'
;MKSFRPGFFLTVIATFLISPSCNQENVDVCGEKLPQLDQKLENAIAALQPWLTNQPGRYLASATDMMAEVDKKSWREWGQNVLVDVQRYADYIDSDSSLIHLKYQLSAVSNDLVSFVGYADSGNANKMVIVLARIREKTKRSEEMICN
;
A
#
# COMPACT_ATOMS: atom_id res chain seq x y z
N MET A 1 -48.28 62.23 12.59
CA MET A 1 -47.95 61.05 11.74
C MET A 1 -46.46 61.07 11.41
N LYS A 2 -45.69 60.12 11.94
CA LYS A 2 -44.40 59.63 11.41
C LYS A 2 -44.03 58.40 12.24
N SER A 3 -44.21 57.23 11.63
CA SER A 3 -44.05 55.92 12.28
C SER A 3 -42.59 55.49 12.23
N PHE A 4 -42.04 55.13 13.39
CA PHE A 4 -40.70 54.60 13.56
C PHE A 4 -40.70 53.10 13.18
N ARG A 5 -39.83 52.69 12.25
CA ARG A 5 -39.60 51.27 11.91
C ARG A 5 -38.31 50.81 12.57
N PRO A 6 -38.31 49.78 13.44
CA PRO A 6 -37.08 49.17 13.89
C PRO A 6 -36.60 48.18 12.83
N GLY A 7 -35.40 48.40 12.30
CA GLY A 7 -34.70 47.46 11.44
C GLY A 7 -34.35 46.21 12.23
N PHE A 8 -34.93 45.08 11.82
CA PHE A 8 -34.62 43.75 12.33
C PHE A 8 -33.18 43.42 11.90
N PHE A 9 -32.24 43.42 12.84
CA PHE A 9 -30.92 42.85 12.65
C PHE A 9 -31.09 41.33 12.48
N LEU A 10 -30.99 40.86 11.24
CA LEU A 10 -30.81 39.46 10.91
C LEU A 10 -29.39 39.06 11.30
N THR A 11 -29.20 38.64 12.54
CA THR A 11 -28.04 37.85 12.95
C THR A 11 -28.18 36.48 12.31
N VAL A 12 -27.66 36.34 11.09
CA VAL A 12 -27.38 35.05 10.47
C VAL A 12 -26.30 34.40 11.32
N ILE A 13 -26.73 33.50 12.21
CA ILE A 13 -25.85 32.59 12.93
C ILE A 13 -25.18 31.74 11.85
N ALA A 14 -23.93 32.10 11.53
CA ALA A 14 -23.05 31.30 10.72
C ALA A 14 -22.73 30.03 11.51
N THR A 15 -23.60 29.02 11.39
CA THR A 15 -23.26 27.62 11.67
C THR A 15 -22.27 27.17 10.60
N PHE A 16 -21.04 27.67 10.70
CA PHE A 16 -19.88 27.01 10.12
C PHE A 16 -19.75 25.65 10.82
N LEU A 17 -20.31 24.63 10.17
CA LEU A 17 -19.59 23.41 9.81
C LEU A 17 -18.49 23.05 10.81
N ILE A 18 -18.89 22.54 11.97
CA ILE A 18 -18.05 21.57 12.69
C ILE A 18 -18.17 20.28 11.88
N SER A 19 -17.57 20.27 10.71
CA SER A 19 -17.18 19.02 10.07
C SER A 19 -16.15 18.43 11.02
N PRO A 20 -16.36 17.22 11.58
CA PRO A 20 -15.25 16.53 12.20
C PRO A 20 -14.15 16.50 11.14
N SER A 21 -12.97 17.01 11.48
CA SER A 21 -11.79 16.88 10.65
C SER A 21 -11.51 15.38 10.54
N CYS A 22 -12.19 14.70 9.61
CA CYS A 22 -11.70 13.45 9.06
C CYS A 22 -10.27 13.76 8.66
N ASN A 23 -9.33 13.12 9.34
CA ASN A 23 -7.92 13.30 9.11
C ASN A 23 -7.69 12.99 7.63
N GLN A 24 -7.54 14.02 6.80
CA GLN A 24 -7.56 13.91 5.33
C GLN A 24 -6.49 12.91 4.87
N GLU A 25 -5.39 12.83 5.61
CA GLU A 25 -4.30 11.88 5.41
C GLU A 25 -4.74 10.42 5.58
N ASN A 26 -5.64 10.13 6.54
CA ASN A 26 -6.21 8.79 6.73
C ASN A 26 -7.12 8.42 5.55
N VAL A 27 -7.91 9.39 5.06
CA VAL A 27 -8.76 9.22 3.86
C VAL A 27 -7.90 8.95 2.63
N ASP A 28 -6.75 9.60 2.50
CA ASP A 28 -5.86 9.41 1.35
C ASP A 28 -5.16 8.04 1.39
N VAL A 29 -4.67 7.61 2.56
CA VAL A 29 -4.06 6.28 2.71
C VAL A 29 -5.08 5.17 2.42
N CYS A 30 -6.27 5.27 3.00
CA CYS A 30 -7.34 4.28 2.86
C CYS A 30 -8.01 4.30 1.48
N GLY A 31 -8.32 5.49 0.96
CA GLY A 31 -9.11 5.66 -0.25
C GLY A 31 -8.28 5.55 -1.53
N GLU A 32 -6.97 5.80 -1.45
CA GLU A 32 -6.13 5.86 -2.65
C GLU A 32 -4.85 5.00 -2.53
N LYS A 33 -4.06 5.14 -1.47
CA LYS A 33 -2.71 4.54 -1.43
C LYS A 33 -2.70 3.02 -1.24
N LEU A 34 -3.51 2.49 -0.33
CA LEU A 34 -3.62 1.03 -0.15
C LEU A 34 -4.24 0.34 -1.38
N PRO A 35 -5.32 0.85 -1.99
CA PRO A 35 -5.85 0.28 -3.23
C PRO A 35 -4.84 0.28 -4.38
N GLN A 36 -4.09 1.38 -4.53
CA GLN A 36 -3.02 1.45 -5.53
C GLN A 36 -1.91 0.42 -5.25
N LEU A 37 -1.59 0.19 -3.97
CA LEU A 37 -0.64 -0.84 -3.58
C LEU A 37 -1.16 -2.25 -3.89
N ASP A 38 -2.43 -2.58 -3.58
CA ASP A 38 -3.04 -3.87 -3.93
C ASP A 38 -2.95 -4.12 -5.44
N GLN A 39 -3.30 -3.11 -6.25
CA GLN A 39 -3.22 -3.22 -7.71
C GLN A 39 -1.78 -3.40 -8.21
N LYS A 40 -0.81 -2.66 -7.65
CA LYS A 40 0.62 -2.84 -7.97
C LYS A 40 1.08 -4.27 -7.69
N LEU A 41 0.66 -4.84 -6.55
CA LEU A 41 1.00 -6.20 -6.14
C LEU A 41 0.35 -7.25 -7.04
N GLU A 42 -0.93 -7.08 -7.38
CA GLU A 42 -1.64 -7.96 -8.32
C GLU A 42 -0.95 -8.00 -9.69
N ASN A 43 -0.61 -6.83 -10.23
CA ASN A 43 0.11 -6.72 -11.50
C ASN A 43 1.48 -7.41 -11.44
N ALA A 44 2.21 -7.26 -10.32
CA ALA A 44 3.50 -7.90 -10.13
C ALA A 44 3.40 -9.43 -10.05
N ILE A 45 2.39 -9.94 -9.36
CA ILE A 45 2.10 -11.40 -9.31
C ILE A 45 1.80 -11.92 -10.71
N ALA A 46 0.94 -11.24 -11.47
CA ALA A 46 0.60 -11.62 -12.83
C ALA A 46 1.82 -11.60 -13.76
N ALA A 47 2.70 -10.60 -13.63
CA ALA A 47 3.93 -10.51 -14.42
C ALA A 47 4.95 -11.62 -14.09
N LEU A 48 4.93 -12.16 -12.88
CA LEU A 48 5.80 -13.28 -12.48
C LEU A 48 5.22 -14.65 -12.82
N GLN A 49 3.92 -14.78 -13.10
CA GLN A 49 3.30 -16.07 -13.43
C GLN A 49 3.96 -16.83 -14.60
N PRO A 50 4.37 -16.20 -15.71
CA PRO A 50 5.08 -16.89 -16.79
C PRO A 50 6.38 -17.57 -16.35
N TRP A 51 7.03 -17.08 -15.30
CA TRP A 51 8.23 -17.70 -14.74
C TRP A 51 7.94 -18.98 -13.97
N LEU A 52 6.71 -19.15 -13.49
CA LEU A 52 6.25 -20.38 -12.83
C LEU A 52 5.78 -21.43 -13.83
N THR A 53 5.12 -21.01 -14.91
CA THR A 53 4.50 -21.90 -15.89
C THR A 53 5.46 -22.38 -16.97
N ASN A 54 6.51 -21.62 -17.31
CA ASN A 54 7.52 -22.01 -18.30
C ASN A 54 8.59 -22.98 -17.75
N GLN A 55 8.37 -23.57 -16.57
CA GLN A 55 9.26 -24.58 -15.96
C GLN A 55 8.76 -26.06 -16.02
N PRO A 56 8.04 -26.56 -17.05
CA PRO A 56 7.70 -27.97 -17.09
C PRO A 56 8.93 -28.77 -17.57
N GLY A 57 9.75 -29.29 -16.64
CA GLY A 57 10.67 -30.40 -16.92
C GLY A 57 12.18 -30.18 -16.71
N ARG A 58 12.66 -29.03 -16.21
CA ARG A 58 14.09 -28.84 -15.88
C ARG A 58 14.44 -29.28 -14.45
N TYR A 59 14.07 -30.52 -14.10
CA TYR A 59 14.47 -31.20 -12.86
C TYR A 59 15.87 -31.85 -12.99
N LEU A 60 16.82 -31.21 -13.67
CA LEU A 60 18.22 -31.63 -13.63
C LEU A 60 18.96 -30.74 -12.63
N ALA A 61 19.09 -31.29 -11.41
CA ALA A 61 19.91 -30.99 -10.21
C ALA A 61 21.12 -30.03 -10.26
N SER A 62 21.16 -29.04 -11.16
CA SER A 62 22.23 -28.04 -11.30
C SER A 62 21.80 -26.76 -12.03
N ALA A 63 20.56 -26.67 -12.51
CA ALA A 63 20.03 -25.44 -13.08
C ALA A 63 19.51 -24.53 -11.98
N THR A 64 20.36 -23.65 -11.47
CA THR A 64 19.93 -22.32 -11.03
C THR A 64 19.08 -21.73 -12.16
N ASP A 65 17.75 -21.79 -12.05
CA ASP A 65 16.81 -21.07 -12.90
C ASP A 65 17.01 -19.58 -12.66
N MET A 66 18.05 -19.03 -13.26
CA MET A 66 18.42 -17.64 -13.09
C MET A 66 17.56 -16.83 -14.05
N MET A 67 16.56 -16.18 -13.47
CA MET A 67 16.13 -14.87 -13.95
C MET A 67 17.35 -14.09 -14.45
N ALA A 68 17.31 -13.51 -15.65
CA ALA A 68 18.47 -12.81 -16.19
C ALA A 68 18.90 -11.69 -15.24
N GLU A 69 20.19 -11.35 -15.17
CA GLU A 69 20.67 -10.30 -14.26
C GLU A 69 19.95 -8.95 -14.45
N VAL A 70 19.56 -8.64 -15.69
CA VAL A 70 18.74 -7.45 -16.03
C VAL A 70 17.36 -7.53 -15.37
N ASP A 71 16.72 -8.69 -15.41
CA ASP A 71 15.42 -8.93 -14.79
C ASP A 71 15.53 -8.90 -13.26
N LYS A 72 16.55 -9.54 -12.68
CA LYS A 72 16.83 -9.51 -11.23
C LYS A 72 16.99 -8.07 -10.73
N LYS A 73 17.80 -7.27 -11.43
CA LYS A 73 18.00 -5.84 -11.11
C LYS A 73 16.68 -5.08 -11.17
N SER A 74 15.91 -5.26 -12.24
CA SER A 74 14.63 -4.56 -12.42
C SER A 74 13.64 -4.90 -11.30
N TRP A 75 13.54 -6.18 -10.93
CA TRP A 75 12.69 -6.61 -9.83
C TRP A 75 13.16 -6.11 -8.46
N ARG A 76 14.47 -6.10 -8.23
CA ARG A 76 15.07 -5.54 -7.01
C ARG A 76 14.75 -4.05 -6.89
N GLU A 77 14.97 -3.28 -7.94
CA GLU A 77 14.68 -1.84 -7.97
C GLU A 77 13.17 -1.57 -7.77
N TRP A 78 12.32 -2.35 -8.44
CA TRP A 78 10.88 -2.29 -8.21
C TRP A 78 10.52 -2.55 -6.74
N GLY A 79 11.06 -3.61 -6.13
CA GLY A 79 10.79 -3.96 -4.74
C GLY A 79 11.27 -2.88 -3.75
N GLN A 80 12.43 -2.27 -4.02
CA GLN A 80 12.95 -1.15 -3.24
C GLN A 80 12.06 0.10 -3.34
N ASN A 81 11.56 0.41 -4.54
CA ASN A 81 10.66 1.55 -4.73
C ASN A 81 9.33 1.34 -3.98
N VAL A 82 8.75 0.14 -4.05
CA VAL A 82 7.54 -0.19 -3.30
C VAL A 82 7.79 -0.16 -1.79
N LEU A 83 8.95 -0.61 -1.32
CA LEU A 83 9.33 -0.51 0.09
C LEU A 83 9.37 0.95 0.56
N VAL A 84 9.97 1.84 -0.22
CA VAL A 84 10.01 3.28 0.09
C VAL A 84 8.59 3.86 0.14
N ASP A 85 7.70 3.50 -0.79
CA ASP A 85 6.30 3.94 -0.77
C ASP A 85 5.61 3.49 0.53
N VAL A 86 5.74 2.20 0.90
CA VAL A 86 5.11 1.65 2.12
C VAL A 86 5.67 2.28 3.39
N GLN A 87 6.98 2.52 3.45
CA GLN A 87 7.60 3.19 4.59
C GLN A 87 7.08 4.62 4.75
N ARG A 88 6.94 5.37 3.65
CA ARG A 88 6.31 6.69 3.69
C ARG A 88 4.88 6.63 4.21
N TYR A 89 4.10 5.63 3.79
CA TYR A 89 2.74 5.43 4.31
C TYR A 89 2.75 5.20 5.83
N ALA A 90 3.67 4.36 6.32
CA ALA A 90 3.82 4.09 7.75
C ALA A 90 4.27 5.33 8.55
N ASP A 91 5.11 6.18 7.97
CA ASP A 91 5.58 7.42 8.59
C ASP A 91 4.47 8.47 8.72
N TYR A 92 3.57 8.59 7.73
CA TYR A 92 2.39 9.47 7.83
C TYR A 92 1.50 9.09 9.02
N ILE A 93 1.36 7.80 9.27
CA ILE A 93 0.53 7.24 10.33
C ILE A 93 1.12 7.45 11.72
N ASP A 94 2.42 7.75 11.85
CA ASP A 94 3.10 7.87 13.15
C ASP A 94 2.54 9.00 14.04
N SER A 95 1.84 9.94 13.43
CA SER A 95 1.19 11.05 14.12
C SER A 95 -0.15 10.70 14.80
N ASP A 96 -0.79 9.58 14.42
CA ASP A 96 -2.14 9.21 14.85
C ASP A 96 -2.19 7.86 15.60
N SER A 97 -2.36 7.93 16.92
CA SER A 97 -2.41 6.73 17.77
C SER A 97 -3.56 5.76 17.45
N SER A 98 -4.65 6.24 16.81
CA SER A 98 -5.79 5.39 16.45
C SER A 98 -5.46 4.39 15.34
N LEU A 99 -4.36 4.63 14.61
CA LEU A 99 -3.91 3.86 13.45
C LEU A 99 -2.71 2.96 13.76
N ILE A 100 -2.38 2.76 15.03
CA ILE A 100 -1.20 1.96 15.43
C ILE A 100 -1.22 0.54 14.85
N HIS A 101 -2.41 -0.06 14.69
CA HIS A 101 -2.57 -1.35 14.04
C HIS A 101 -2.23 -1.31 12.54
N LEU A 102 -2.56 -0.23 11.82
CA LEU A 102 -2.14 -0.03 10.43
C LEU A 102 -0.62 -0.01 10.33
N LYS A 103 0.02 0.76 11.22
CA LYS A 103 1.47 0.90 11.25
C LYS A 103 2.16 -0.44 11.44
N TYR A 104 1.65 -1.29 12.33
CA TYR A 104 2.17 -2.65 12.50
C TYR A 104 2.02 -3.50 11.24
N GLN A 105 0.89 -3.41 10.53
CA GLN A 105 0.71 -4.13 9.27
C GLN A 105 1.65 -3.62 8.18
N LEU A 106 1.79 -2.31 8.01
CA LEU A 106 2.71 -1.71 7.03
C LEU A 106 4.18 -2.03 7.35
N SER A 107 4.53 -2.11 8.63
CA SER A 107 5.85 -2.59 9.06
C SER A 107 6.06 -4.06 8.68
N ALA A 108 5.03 -4.91 8.87
CA ALA A 108 5.08 -6.30 8.47
C ALA A 108 5.16 -6.49 6.94
N VAL A 109 4.50 -5.61 6.17
CA VAL A 109 4.62 -5.54 4.70
C VAL A 109 6.04 -5.12 4.31
N SER A 110 6.62 -4.13 4.98
CA SER A 110 7.99 -3.68 4.73
C SER A 110 9.02 -4.81 4.92
N ASN A 111 8.87 -5.61 5.97
CA ASN A 111 9.74 -6.78 6.20
C ASN A 111 9.62 -7.84 5.10
N ASP A 112 8.40 -8.08 4.61
CA ASP A 112 8.18 -8.98 3.49
C ASP A 112 8.78 -8.41 2.19
N LEU A 113 8.70 -7.09 1.95
CA LEU A 113 9.34 -6.45 0.80
C LEU A 113 10.87 -6.53 0.84
N VAL A 114 11.50 -6.44 2.01
CA VAL A 114 12.93 -6.72 2.18
C VAL A 114 13.26 -8.16 1.76
N SER A 115 12.42 -9.12 2.17
CA SER A 115 12.57 -10.52 1.76
C SER A 115 12.40 -10.70 0.25
N PHE A 116 11.41 -10.02 -0.35
CA PHE A 116 11.20 -10.00 -1.80
C PHE A 116 12.44 -9.50 -2.54
N VAL A 117 13.04 -8.39 -2.08
CA VAL A 117 14.28 -7.84 -2.65
C VAL A 117 15.42 -8.87 -2.61
N GLY A 118 15.58 -9.60 -1.50
CA GLY A 118 16.55 -10.69 -1.41
C GLY A 118 16.26 -11.85 -2.38
N TYR A 119 14.98 -12.18 -2.59
CA TYR A 119 14.60 -13.20 -3.56
C TYR A 119 14.80 -12.76 -5.01
N ALA A 120 14.54 -11.49 -5.33
CA ALA A 120 14.84 -10.90 -6.63
C ALA A 120 16.34 -10.94 -6.92
N ASP A 121 17.19 -10.62 -5.94
CA ASP A 121 18.64 -10.71 -6.05
C ASP A 121 19.12 -12.14 -6.37
N SER A 122 18.49 -13.14 -5.74
CA SER A 122 18.76 -14.55 -6.03
C SER A 122 18.08 -15.08 -7.30
N GLY A 123 17.21 -14.30 -7.96
CA GLY A 123 16.41 -14.72 -9.10
C GLY A 123 15.32 -15.76 -8.80
N ASN A 124 14.90 -15.89 -7.54
CA ASN A 124 13.94 -16.92 -7.12
C ASN A 124 12.49 -16.45 -7.31
N ALA A 125 11.98 -16.55 -8.54
CA ALA A 125 10.64 -16.12 -8.91
C ALA A 125 9.52 -16.77 -8.07
N ASN A 126 9.66 -18.05 -7.71
CA ASN A 126 8.66 -18.74 -6.88
C ASN A 126 8.55 -18.10 -5.49
N LYS A 127 9.68 -17.88 -4.80
CA LYS A 127 9.68 -17.20 -3.50
C LYS A 127 9.20 -15.75 -3.60
N MET A 128 9.52 -15.05 -4.68
CA MET A 128 9.01 -13.71 -4.95
C MET A 128 7.48 -13.71 -5.01
N VAL A 129 6.85 -14.61 -5.79
CA VAL A 129 5.39 -14.70 -5.89
C VAL A 129 4.74 -15.04 -4.55
N ILE A 130 5.30 -16.00 -3.81
CA ILE A 130 4.79 -16.37 -2.47
C ILE A 130 4.80 -15.17 -1.52
N VAL A 131 5.87 -14.38 -1.54
CA VAL A 131 5.98 -13.17 -0.71
C VAL A 131 4.99 -12.09 -1.17
N LEU A 132 4.87 -11.84 -2.48
CA LEU A 132 3.90 -10.86 -2.98
C LEU A 132 2.46 -11.21 -2.61
N ALA A 133 2.08 -12.49 -2.68
CA ALA A 133 0.75 -12.94 -2.26
C ALA A 133 0.49 -12.65 -0.77
N ARG A 134 1.49 -12.90 0.09
CA ARG A 134 1.41 -12.59 1.53
C ARG A 134 1.32 -11.09 1.80
N ILE A 135 2.13 -10.28 1.08
CA ILE A 135 2.06 -8.82 1.18
C ILE A 135 0.65 -8.36 0.83
N ARG A 136 0.11 -8.86 -0.28
CA ARG A 136 -1.24 -8.53 -0.75
C ARG A 136 -2.31 -8.86 0.28
N GLU A 137 -2.26 -10.05 0.87
CA GLU A 137 -3.19 -10.46 1.93
C GLU A 137 -3.14 -9.50 3.13
N LYS A 138 -1.94 -9.08 3.56
CA LYS A 138 -1.77 -8.09 4.63
C LYS A 138 -2.29 -6.71 4.25
N THR A 139 -2.08 -6.28 3.01
CA THR A 139 -2.62 -5.00 2.50
C THR A 139 -4.15 -5.00 2.57
N LYS A 140 -4.81 -6.04 2.03
CA LYS A 140 -6.28 -6.17 2.08
C LYS A 140 -6.82 -6.19 3.51
N ARG A 141 -6.16 -6.94 4.40
CA ARG A 141 -6.54 -6.97 5.81
C ARG A 141 -6.42 -5.60 6.48
N SER A 142 -5.44 -4.80 6.05
CA SER A 142 -5.25 -3.44 6.55
C SER A 142 -6.35 -2.50 6.07
N GLU A 143 -6.77 -2.63 4.81
CA GLU A 143 -7.93 -1.92 4.25
C GLU A 143 -9.21 -2.26 5.04
N GLU A 144 -9.47 -3.54 5.29
CA GLU A 144 -10.67 -3.99 6.00
C GLU A 144 -10.79 -3.47 7.44
N MET A 145 -9.65 -3.28 8.13
CA MET A 145 -9.61 -2.90 9.54
C MET A 145 -9.88 -1.41 9.79
N ILE A 146 -9.59 -0.55 8.82
CA ILE A 146 -9.43 0.89 9.05
C ILE A 146 -10.23 1.71 8.05
N CYS A 147 -10.49 1.16 6.87
CA CYS A 147 -11.14 1.86 5.77
C CYS A 147 -12.62 1.49 5.63
N ASN A 148 -13.19 0.79 6.63
CA ASN A 148 -14.61 0.42 6.74
C ASN A 148 -15.28 1.07 7.96
#